data_AF-C3Z4Z9-F1
#
_entry.id   AF-C3Z4Z9-F1
#
_cell.length_a   1.000
_cell.length_b   1.000
_cell.length_c   1.000
_cell.angle_alpha   90.00
_cell.angle_beta   90.00
_cell.angle_gamma   90.00
#
_symmetry.space_group_name_H-M   'P 1'
#
loop_
_entity.id
_entity.type
_entity.pdbx_description
1 polymer ?
#
loop_
_entity_poly.entity_id
_entity_poly.type
_entity_poly.pdbx_seq_one_letter_code
_entity_poly.pdbx_strand_id
1 'polypeptide(L)'
;MCVKWDVIPKKKIQTFGEIYKKRHFGTRVSPLSTADIDIRYRYVVGRIEDYDTLRHQVNDSRLAIRGVQSRVKDRLKALKKAIDSTQPGDQKPLEETLSSLHLLHDHLEECHRLLKLFWKARDPGSVPTSTGSGGDGTAIVFLENQNLKDEITNLRKRLASQEKVMRSALHKLERTNRLKQGMEEALVKQLSKTHHVLRQARGNLEVQAKHAGHEVPPSSSGTEER
;
A
#
# COMPACT_ATOMS: atom_id res chain seq x y z
N MET A 1 -47.55 -11.94 3.89
CA MET A 1 -46.77 -11.17 2.90
C MET A 1 -45.35 -11.71 2.90
N CYS A 2 -45.02 -12.60 1.97
CA CYS A 2 -43.69 -13.22 1.88
C CYS A 2 -42.80 -12.40 0.95
N VAL A 3 -41.69 -11.90 1.47
CA VAL A 3 -40.62 -11.33 0.65
C VAL A 3 -39.88 -12.51 0.01
N LYS A 4 -40.05 -12.68 -1.31
CA LYS A 4 -39.29 -13.63 -2.12
C LYS A 4 -37.82 -13.21 -2.07
N TRP A 5 -36.99 -13.98 -1.39
CA TRP A 5 -35.55 -13.98 -1.63
C TRP A 5 -35.32 -14.93 -2.80
N ASP A 6 -35.34 -14.38 -4.01
CA ASP A 6 -34.95 -15.13 -5.19
C ASP A 6 -33.54 -15.68 -4.98
N VAL A 7 -33.45 -17.00 -5.15
CA VAL A 7 -32.23 -17.79 -5.21
C VAL A 7 -31.23 -17.04 -6.06
N ILE A 8 -30.17 -16.50 -5.45
CA ILE A 8 -29.08 -15.88 -6.19
C ILE A 8 -28.46 -16.99 -7.05
N PRO A 9 -28.56 -16.92 -8.39
CA PRO A 9 -28.00 -17.96 -9.23
C PRO A 9 -26.48 -18.01 -8.99
N LYS A 10 -25.93 -19.21 -8.79
CA LYS A 10 -24.49 -19.44 -8.51
C LYS A 10 -23.55 -18.73 -9.50
N LYS A 11 -24.02 -18.43 -10.72
CA LYS A 11 -23.33 -17.62 -11.74
C LYS A 11 -23.02 -16.17 -11.30
N LYS A 12 -23.82 -15.55 -10.40
CA LYS A 12 -23.58 -14.20 -9.86
C LYS A 12 -22.48 -14.13 -8.81
N ILE A 13 -22.27 -15.21 -8.05
CA ILE A 13 -21.21 -15.28 -7.02
C ILE A 13 -19.83 -15.42 -7.68
N GLN A 14 -19.76 -16.17 -8.79
CA GLN A 14 -18.56 -16.27 -9.62
C GLN A 14 -18.16 -14.91 -10.20
N THR A 15 -19.13 -14.10 -10.64
CA THR A 15 -18.85 -12.74 -11.14
C THR A 15 -18.36 -11.82 -10.02
N PHE A 16 -18.90 -11.90 -8.80
CA PHE A 16 -18.43 -11.05 -7.70
C PHE A 16 -17.00 -11.41 -7.27
N GLY A 17 -16.67 -12.71 -7.19
CA GLY A 17 -15.30 -13.19 -6.92
C GLY A 17 -14.31 -12.81 -8.02
N GLU A 18 -14.72 -12.82 -9.29
CA GLU A 18 -13.89 -12.33 -10.40
C GLU A 18 -13.76 -10.81 -10.43
N ILE A 19 -14.81 -10.06 -10.14
CA ILE A 19 -14.77 -8.58 -10.04
C ILE A 19 -13.86 -8.15 -8.88
N TYR A 20 -13.89 -8.85 -7.74
CA TYR A 20 -13.00 -8.57 -6.61
C TYR A 20 -11.53 -8.90 -6.92
N LYS A 21 -11.26 -10.02 -7.62
CA LYS A 21 -9.91 -10.36 -8.11
C LYS A 21 -9.40 -9.36 -9.15
N LYS A 22 -10.26 -8.89 -10.07
CA LYS A 22 -9.89 -7.92 -11.10
C LYS A 22 -9.61 -6.52 -10.53
N ARG A 23 -10.19 -6.17 -9.37
CA ARG A 23 -10.02 -4.87 -8.72
C ARG A 23 -8.88 -4.83 -7.69
N HIS A 24 -8.46 -5.97 -7.13
CA HIS A 24 -7.43 -6.01 -6.07
C HIS A 24 -6.17 -6.85 -6.37
N PHE A 25 -6.13 -7.62 -7.46
CA PHE A 25 -4.93 -8.38 -7.87
C PHE A 25 -4.38 -7.95 -9.25
N GLY A 26 -4.69 -6.72 -9.66
CA GLY A 26 -4.14 -6.06 -10.85
C GLY A 26 -2.81 -5.36 -10.61
N THR A 27 -1.90 -5.99 -9.86
CA THR A 27 -0.50 -5.55 -9.85
C THR A 27 0.38 -6.78 -9.66
N ARG A 28 0.58 -7.55 -10.74
CA ARG A 28 1.88 -8.17 -10.92
C ARG A 28 2.85 -7.01 -11.04
N VAL A 29 3.39 -6.58 -9.90
CA VAL A 29 4.69 -5.90 -9.90
C VAL A 29 5.63 -6.98 -10.40
N SER A 30 5.89 -6.99 -11.70
CA SER A 30 7.06 -7.67 -12.25
C SER A 30 8.22 -7.29 -11.33
N PRO A 31 9.05 -8.25 -10.86
CA PRO A 31 10.24 -7.86 -10.14
C PRO A 31 11.00 -6.93 -11.06
N LEU A 32 11.07 -5.64 -10.70
CA LEU A 32 11.91 -4.70 -11.41
C LEU A 32 13.29 -5.35 -11.43
N SER A 33 13.76 -5.65 -12.64
CA SER A 33 15.16 -5.94 -12.87
C SER A 33 15.93 -4.81 -12.20
N THR A 34 16.64 -5.12 -11.14
CA THR A 34 17.36 -4.15 -10.30
C THR A 34 18.54 -3.51 -11.07
N ALA A 35 18.71 -3.88 -12.34
CA ALA A 35 19.77 -3.41 -13.22
C ALA A 35 19.49 -2.05 -13.90
N ASP A 36 18.23 -1.61 -14.01
CA ASP A 36 17.87 -0.37 -14.72
C ASP A 36 17.33 0.73 -13.77
N ILE A 37 17.91 0.86 -12.58
CA ILE A 37 17.73 2.08 -11.79
C ILE A 37 18.57 3.17 -12.46
N ASP A 38 17.90 3.95 -13.33
CA ASP A 38 18.41 5.15 -14.00
C ASP A 38 19.28 5.96 -13.03
N ILE A 39 20.56 6.06 -13.38
CA ILE A 39 21.59 6.81 -12.64
C ILE A 39 21.19 8.27 -12.37
N ARG A 40 20.18 8.80 -13.09
CA ARG A 40 19.66 10.15 -12.91
C ARG A 40 18.85 10.38 -11.62
N TYR A 41 18.47 9.33 -10.89
CA TYR A 41 17.65 9.43 -9.66
C TYR A 41 18.36 8.93 -8.39
N ARG A 42 19.69 8.88 -8.38
CA ARG A 42 20.47 8.51 -7.19
C ARG A 42 20.82 9.75 -6.38
N TYR A 43 20.42 9.76 -5.12
CA TYR A 43 20.78 10.80 -4.16
C TYR A 43 21.82 10.28 -3.18
N VAL A 44 22.81 11.11 -2.87
CA VAL A 44 23.79 10.85 -1.81
C VAL A 44 23.37 11.64 -0.57
N VAL A 45 23.17 10.96 0.55
CA VAL A 45 22.84 11.58 1.83
C VAL A 45 24.09 11.54 2.72
N GLY A 46 24.50 12.70 3.19
CA GLY A 46 25.64 12.86 4.10
C GLY A 46 25.21 13.49 5.42
N ARG A 47 26.11 13.49 6.40
CA ARG A 47 25.87 14.19 7.67
C ARG A 47 25.89 15.71 7.47
N ILE A 48 25.13 16.41 8.31
CA ILE A 48 25.08 17.87 8.26
C ILE A 48 26.42 18.51 8.67
N GLU A 49 27.15 17.87 9.59
CA GLU A 49 28.45 18.37 10.05
C GLU A 49 29.52 18.29 8.96
N ASP A 50 29.50 17.21 8.16
CA ASP A 50 30.43 17.03 7.04
C ASP A 50 30.17 18.08 5.94
N TYR A 51 28.89 18.35 5.65
CA TYR A 51 28.49 19.41 4.73
C TYR A 51 28.96 20.79 5.21
N ASP A 52 28.74 21.13 6.48
CA ASP A 52 29.12 22.44 7.02
C ASP A 52 30.66 22.58 7.04
N THR A 53 31.39 21.52 7.37
CA THR A 53 32.87 21.48 7.31
C THR A 53 33.38 21.72 5.88
N LEU A 54 32.83 21.00 4.91
CA LEU A 54 33.19 21.16 3.49
C LEU A 54 32.87 22.57 2.99
N ARG A 55 31.72 23.14 3.38
CA ARG A 55 31.33 24.50 3.04
C ARG A 55 32.30 25.54 3.59
N HIS A 56 32.73 25.39 4.85
CA HIS A 56 33.73 26.27 5.45
C HIS A 56 35.07 26.17 4.72
N GLN A 57 35.57 24.96 4.49
CA GLN A 57 36.85 24.75 3.80
C GLN A 57 36.87 25.31 2.38
N VAL A 58 35.80 25.11 1.60
CA VAL A 58 35.67 25.69 0.25
C VAL A 58 35.67 27.21 0.31
N ASN A 59 34.99 27.81 1.28
CA ASN A 59 34.95 29.26 1.42
C ASN A 59 36.31 29.85 1.81
N ASP A 60 36.99 29.23 2.77
CA ASP A 60 38.32 29.67 3.23
C ASP A 60 39.36 29.55 2.11
N SER A 61 39.30 28.45 1.35
CA SER A 61 40.16 28.24 0.18
C SER A 61 39.96 29.34 -0.87
N ARG A 62 38.71 29.74 -1.16
CA ARG A 62 38.41 30.85 -2.09
C ARG A 62 39.02 32.16 -1.64
N LEU A 63 38.89 32.49 -0.36
CA LEU A 63 39.46 33.72 0.21
C LEU A 63 40.99 33.70 0.14
N ALA A 64 41.62 32.58 0.48
CA ALA A 64 43.07 32.41 0.41
C ALA A 64 43.59 32.61 -1.02
N ILE A 65 42.96 31.98 -2.02
CA ILE A 65 43.36 32.08 -3.44
C ILE A 65 43.18 33.51 -3.96
N ARG A 66 42.08 34.18 -3.66
CA ARG A 66 41.90 35.60 -4.03
C ARG A 66 43.02 36.48 -3.45
N GLY A 67 43.42 36.20 -2.20
CA GLY A 67 44.55 36.89 -1.56
C GLY A 67 45.89 36.64 -2.27
N VAL A 68 46.17 35.39 -2.67
CA VAL A 68 47.37 35.04 -3.44
C VAL A 68 47.35 35.70 -4.82
N GLN A 69 46.22 35.63 -5.52
CA GLN A 69 46.03 36.28 -6.83
C GLN A 69 46.30 37.77 -6.77
N SER A 70 45.80 38.47 -5.75
CA SER A 70 46.07 39.91 -5.58
C SER A 70 47.56 40.18 -5.42
N ARG A 71 48.23 39.45 -4.52
CA ARG A 71 49.68 39.61 -4.28
C ARG A 71 50.52 39.33 -5.53
N VAL A 72 50.19 38.25 -6.26
CA VAL A 72 50.86 37.89 -7.51
C VAL A 72 50.64 38.98 -8.57
N LYS A 73 49.40 39.47 -8.72
CA LYS A 73 49.05 40.55 -9.64
C LYS A 73 49.78 41.85 -9.30
N ASP A 74 49.92 42.18 -8.01
CA ASP A 74 50.63 43.38 -7.56
C ASP A 74 52.15 43.27 -7.78
N ARG A 75 52.73 42.10 -7.53
CA ARG A 75 54.15 41.82 -7.85
C ARG A 75 54.40 41.88 -9.36
N LEU A 76 53.51 41.33 -10.18
CA LEU A 76 53.58 41.39 -11.63
C LEU A 76 53.51 42.84 -12.14
N LYS A 77 52.61 43.67 -11.59
CA LYS A 77 52.55 45.12 -11.91
C LYS A 77 53.84 45.84 -11.52
N ALA A 78 54.37 45.56 -10.33
CA ALA A 78 55.63 46.14 -9.85
C ALA A 78 56.82 45.73 -10.72
N LEU A 79 56.86 44.46 -11.15
CA LEU A 79 57.88 43.92 -12.05
C LEU A 79 57.76 44.51 -13.46
N LYS A 80 56.55 44.65 -14.02
CA LYS A 80 56.34 45.32 -15.32
C LYS A 80 56.84 46.77 -15.28
N LYS A 81 56.51 47.51 -14.22
CA LYS A 81 57.03 48.88 -13.98
C LYS A 81 58.57 48.92 -13.85
N ALA A 82 59.20 47.88 -13.32
CA ALA A 82 60.66 47.77 -13.20
C ALA A 82 61.32 47.34 -14.54
N ILE A 83 60.69 46.47 -15.32
CA ILE A 83 61.20 45.97 -16.61
C ILE A 83 61.13 47.04 -17.71
N ASP A 84 60.17 47.97 -17.63
CA ASP A 84 60.18 49.20 -18.45
C ASP A 84 61.46 50.04 -18.25
N SER A 85 62.35 49.66 -17.30
CA SER A 85 63.68 50.23 -17.11
C SER A 85 64.89 49.28 -17.34
N THR A 86 64.74 47.95 -17.49
CA THR A 86 65.80 46.99 -17.95
C THR A 86 65.24 45.56 -18.16
N GLN A 87 65.54 44.95 -19.32
CA GLN A 87 65.42 43.56 -19.86
C GLN A 87 64.31 42.56 -19.39
N PRO A 88 63.71 41.76 -20.30
CA PRO A 88 62.59 40.86 -20.02
C PRO A 88 63.02 39.38 -19.96
N GLY A 89 63.03 38.77 -18.77
CA GLY A 89 63.39 37.34 -18.60
C GLY A 89 62.38 36.46 -17.86
N ASP A 90 61.78 36.94 -16.76
CA ASP A 90 61.15 36.05 -15.75
C ASP A 90 59.62 36.10 -15.68
N GLN A 91 58.93 36.64 -16.69
CA GLN A 91 57.47 36.85 -16.61
C GLN A 91 56.63 35.59 -16.92
N LYS A 92 57.13 34.64 -17.72
CA LYS A 92 56.35 33.46 -18.17
C LYS A 92 55.88 32.54 -17.03
N PRO A 93 56.74 32.12 -16.07
CA PRO A 93 56.30 31.26 -14.96
C PRO A 93 55.26 31.94 -14.05
N LEU A 94 55.29 33.27 -13.96
CA LEU A 94 54.38 34.06 -13.13
C LEU A 94 52.98 34.18 -13.76
N GLU A 95 52.92 34.38 -15.08
CA GLU A 95 51.65 34.40 -15.83
C GLU A 95 50.98 33.01 -15.86
N GLU A 96 51.77 31.92 -15.93
CA GLU A 96 51.29 30.54 -15.80
C GLU A 96 50.73 30.24 -14.40
N THR A 97 51.42 30.73 -13.36
CA THR A 97 50.96 30.62 -11.97
C THR A 97 49.65 31.38 -11.76
N LEU A 98 49.54 32.60 -12.30
CA LEU A 98 48.32 33.41 -12.22
C LEU A 98 47.15 32.74 -12.95
N SER A 99 47.40 32.16 -14.12
CA SER A 99 46.40 31.39 -14.89
C SER A 99 45.91 30.17 -14.10
N SER A 100 46.83 29.43 -13.47
CA SER A 100 46.50 28.28 -12.61
C SER A 100 45.66 28.68 -11.39
N LEU A 101 45.96 29.84 -10.79
CA LEU A 101 45.16 30.37 -9.68
C LEU A 101 43.75 30.77 -10.12
N HIS A 102 43.58 31.37 -11.31
CA HIS A 102 42.24 31.66 -11.85
C HIS A 102 41.43 30.37 -12.07
N LEU A 103 42.04 29.34 -12.65
CA LEU A 103 41.39 28.05 -12.82
C LEU A 103 40.91 27.47 -11.48
N LEU A 104 41.76 27.50 -10.45
CA LEU A 104 41.39 27.01 -9.12
C LEU A 104 40.30 27.86 -8.46
N HIS A 105 40.32 29.19 -8.68
CA HIS A 105 39.26 30.08 -8.23
C HIS A 105 37.90 29.69 -8.83
N ASP A 106 37.84 29.48 -10.15
CA ASP A 106 36.62 29.13 -10.87
C ASP A 106 36.05 27.78 -10.40
N HIS A 107 36.91 26.78 -10.20
CA HIS A 107 36.50 25.48 -9.65
C HIS A 107 35.90 25.61 -8.25
N LEU A 108 36.49 26.42 -7.37
CA LEU A 108 35.97 26.60 -6.03
C LEU A 108 34.68 27.43 -6.00
N GLU A 109 34.51 28.39 -6.90
CA GLU A 109 33.22 29.06 -7.11
C GLU A 109 32.15 28.05 -7.51
N GLU A 110 32.47 27.13 -8.42
CA GLU A 110 31.54 26.10 -8.85
C GLU A 110 31.23 25.10 -7.73
N CYS A 111 32.23 24.64 -6.96
CA CYS A 111 31.99 23.85 -5.76
C CYS A 111 31.08 24.59 -4.77
N HIS A 112 31.30 25.88 -4.55
CA HIS A 112 30.45 26.70 -3.68
C HIS A 112 29.02 26.83 -4.22
N ARG A 113 28.85 26.99 -5.53
CA ARG A 113 27.54 27.05 -6.18
C ARG A 113 26.81 25.71 -6.06
N LEU A 114 27.48 24.59 -6.30
CA LEU A 114 26.94 23.25 -6.13
C LEU A 114 26.56 22.98 -4.68
N LEU A 115 27.37 23.40 -3.71
CA LEU A 115 27.05 23.30 -2.28
C LEU A 115 25.72 23.99 -1.92
N LYS A 116 25.38 25.12 -2.58
CA LYS A 116 24.09 25.80 -2.37
C LYS A 116 22.88 25.01 -2.87
N LEU A 117 23.08 24.02 -3.75
CA LEU A 117 22.01 23.17 -4.27
C LEU A 117 21.67 22.00 -3.33
N PHE A 118 22.51 21.72 -2.33
CA PHE A 118 22.22 20.69 -1.35
C PHE A 118 21.03 21.14 -0.49
N TRP A 119 20.00 20.30 -0.44
CA TRP A 119 18.92 20.50 0.52
C TRP A 119 19.36 20.05 1.91
N LYS A 120 19.01 20.83 2.94
CA LYS A 120 19.13 20.39 4.32
C LYS A 120 17.83 19.68 4.69
N ALA A 121 17.88 18.37 4.88
CA ALA A 121 16.78 17.59 5.44
C ALA A 121 17.15 17.18 6.86
N ARG A 122 16.31 17.50 7.85
CA ARG A 122 16.47 16.99 9.20
C ARG A 122 15.77 15.64 9.29
N ASP A 123 16.44 14.66 9.88
CA ASP A 123 15.82 13.37 10.17
C ASP A 123 14.61 13.58 11.10
N PRO A 124 13.38 13.20 10.70
CA PRO A 124 12.19 13.27 11.54
C PRO A 124 12.28 12.39 12.81
N GLY A 125 13.30 11.55 12.94
CA GLY A 125 13.62 10.79 14.16
C GLY A 125 14.47 11.55 15.19
N SER A 126 15.10 12.68 14.82
CA SER A 126 15.98 13.44 15.72
C SER A 126 15.19 14.50 16.50
N VAL A 127 14.56 14.06 17.59
CA VAL A 127 13.92 14.94 18.57
C VAL A 127 14.91 16.02 19.04
N PRO A 128 14.68 17.33 18.85
CA PRO A 128 15.32 18.34 19.68
C PRO A 128 14.45 18.50 20.92
N THR A 129 14.82 17.83 22.00
CA THR A 129 14.32 18.15 23.34
C THR A 129 15.03 19.41 23.82
N SER A 130 14.78 20.56 23.19
CA SER A 130 15.10 21.87 23.76
C SER A 130 14.61 22.98 22.84
N THR A 131 13.55 23.63 23.31
CA THR A 131 13.33 25.08 23.32
C THR A 131 14.49 25.90 22.75
N GLY A 132 14.25 26.65 21.68
CA GLY A 132 15.19 27.68 21.24
C GLY A 132 15.15 27.99 19.75
N SER A 133 14.27 28.93 19.37
CA SER A 133 14.43 29.89 18.27
C SER A 133 14.96 29.39 16.91
N GLY A 134 14.06 29.28 15.93
CA GLY A 134 14.39 29.41 14.51
C GLY A 134 13.96 28.23 13.63
N GLY A 135 12.72 28.24 13.14
CA GLY A 135 12.30 27.37 12.03
C GLY A 135 10.85 26.90 12.08
N ASP A 136 9.88 27.82 12.05
CA ASP A 136 8.43 27.55 12.17
C ASP A 136 7.88 26.47 11.21
N GLY A 137 8.51 26.21 10.08
CA GLY A 137 8.06 25.16 9.14
C GLY A 137 8.31 23.72 9.62
N THR A 138 9.32 23.48 10.46
CA THR A 138 9.73 22.10 10.82
C THR A 138 8.83 21.50 11.90
N ALA A 139 8.38 22.33 12.85
CA ALA A 139 7.45 21.91 13.88
C ALA A 139 6.08 21.54 13.30
N ILE A 140 5.62 22.29 12.28
CA ILE A 140 4.36 22.01 11.59
C ILE A 140 4.41 20.68 10.86
N VAL A 141 5.47 20.41 10.08
CA VAL A 141 5.63 19.14 9.36
C VAL A 141 5.73 17.95 10.32
N PHE A 142 6.40 18.11 11.46
CA PHE A 142 6.45 17.06 12.48
C PHE A 142 5.08 16.75 13.06
N LEU A 143 4.32 17.78 13.44
CA LEU A 143 2.97 17.63 14.00
C LEU A 143 2.01 17.00 12.97
N GLU A 144 2.09 17.42 11.71
CA GLU A 144 1.32 16.82 10.61
C GLU A 144 1.67 15.34 10.42
N ASN A 145 2.95 14.99 10.42
CA ASN A 145 3.38 13.59 10.34
C ASN A 145 2.91 12.76 11.54
N GLN A 146 2.88 13.35 12.75
CA GLN A 146 2.36 12.67 13.93
C GLN A 146 0.85 12.45 13.82
N ASN A 147 0.10 13.47 13.39
CA ASN A 147 -1.34 13.36 13.16
C ASN A 147 -1.67 12.30 12.11
N LEU A 148 -0.91 12.23 11.01
CA LEU A 148 -1.08 11.21 9.98
C LEU A 148 -0.77 9.80 10.52
N LYS A 149 0.26 9.65 11.36
CA LYS A 149 0.54 8.37 12.04
C LYS A 149 -0.62 7.96 12.94
N ASP A 150 -1.15 8.88 13.73
CA ASP A 150 -2.29 8.62 14.60
C ASP A 150 -3.54 8.25 13.81
N GLU A 151 -3.82 8.95 12.70
CA GLU A 151 -4.91 8.63 11.79
C GLU A 151 -4.77 7.23 11.21
N ILE A 152 -3.57 6.84 10.75
CA ILE A 152 -3.29 5.47 10.27
C ILE A 152 -3.59 4.44 11.37
N THR A 153 -3.18 4.69 12.63
CA THR A 153 -3.47 3.75 13.72
C THR A 153 -4.97 3.65 14.00
N ASN A 154 -5.69 4.77 13.94
CA ASN A 154 -7.13 4.83 14.16
C ASN A 154 -7.89 4.09 13.03
N LEU A 155 -7.49 4.31 11.78
CA LEU A 155 -8.04 3.60 10.63
C LEU A 155 -7.82 2.09 10.74
N ARG A 156 -6.63 1.64 11.16
CA ARG A 156 -6.35 0.21 11.42
C ARG A 156 -7.25 -0.37 12.52
N LYS A 157 -7.47 0.36 13.61
CA LYS A 157 -8.38 -0.05 14.71
C LYS A 157 -9.82 -0.17 14.21
N ARG A 158 -10.29 0.81 13.43
CA ARG A 158 -11.64 0.80 12.83
C ARG A 158 -11.83 -0.36 11.87
N LEU A 159 -10.84 -0.63 11.02
CA LEU A 159 -10.85 -1.77 10.11
C LEU A 159 -10.94 -3.11 10.87
N ALA A 160 -10.09 -3.31 11.87
CA ALA A 160 -10.09 -4.52 12.69
C ALA A 160 -11.43 -4.73 13.42
N SER A 161 -12.06 -3.64 13.88
CA SER A 161 -13.41 -3.68 14.47
C SER A 161 -14.46 -4.13 13.46
N GLN A 162 -14.46 -3.55 12.25
CA GLN A 162 -15.39 -3.93 11.18
C GLN A 162 -15.22 -5.40 10.77
N GLU A 163 -13.98 -5.89 10.65
CA GLU A 163 -13.70 -7.29 10.35
C GLU A 163 -14.24 -8.23 11.44
N LYS A 164 -14.15 -7.85 12.72
CA LYS A 164 -14.69 -8.63 13.84
C LYS A 164 -16.22 -8.70 13.79
N VAL A 165 -16.88 -7.58 13.49
CA VAL A 165 -18.34 -7.52 13.32
C VAL A 165 -18.77 -8.40 12.15
N MET A 166 -18.10 -8.30 11.01
CA MET A 166 -18.39 -9.09 9.82
C MET A 166 -18.22 -10.60 10.07
N ARG A 167 -17.12 -11.01 10.71
CA ARG A 167 -16.92 -12.41 11.12
C ARG A 167 -18.03 -12.92 12.03
N SER A 168 -18.45 -12.10 12.99
CA SER A 168 -19.54 -12.46 13.91
C SER A 168 -20.88 -12.61 13.16
N ALA A 169 -21.16 -11.73 12.21
CA ALA A 169 -22.36 -11.81 11.37
C ALA A 169 -22.35 -13.07 10.47
N LEU A 170 -21.20 -13.40 9.88
CA LEU A 170 -21.03 -14.63 9.10
C LEU A 170 -21.29 -15.89 9.94
N HIS A 171 -20.73 -15.97 11.15
CA HIS A 171 -20.99 -17.12 12.04
C HIS A 171 -22.46 -17.22 12.46
N LYS A 172 -23.13 -16.10 12.73
CA LYS A 172 -24.58 -16.09 13.01
C LYS A 172 -25.37 -16.59 11.81
N LEU A 173 -25.05 -16.12 10.62
CA LEU A 173 -25.70 -16.55 9.38
C LEU A 173 -25.50 -18.05 9.13
N GLU A 174 -24.28 -18.56 9.30
CA GLU A 174 -23.98 -19.98 9.15
C GLU A 174 -24.78 -20.83 10.16
N ARG A 175 -24.86 -20.40 11.42
CA ARG A 175 -25.63 -21.08 12.46
C ARG A 175 -27.13 -21.14 12.11
N THR A 176 -27.70 -20.01 11.68
CA THR A 176 -29.10 -19.94 11.24
C THR A 176 -29.35 -20.81 10.02
N ASN A 177 -28.42 -20.85 9.07
CA ASN A 177 -28.55 -21.68 7.88
C ASN A 177 -28.50 -23.18 8.22
N ARG A 178 -27.59 -23.60 9.12
CA ARG A 178 -27.55 -24.99 9.63
C ARG A 178 -28.85 -25.38 10.35
N LEU A 179 -29.41 -24.48 11.16
CA LEU A 179 -30.69 -24.72 11.82
C LEU A 179 -31.83 -24.85 10.81
N LYS A 180 -31.89 -23.96 9.81
CA LYS A 180 -32.88 -24.01 8.72
C LYS A 180 -32.80 -25.35 7.98
N GLN A 181 -31.59 -25.77 7.59
CA GLN A 181 -31.38 -27.03 6.89
C GLN A 181 -31.82 -28.23 7.75
N GLY A 182 -31.46 -28.26 9.03
CA GLY A 182 -31.89 -29.32 9.94
C GLY A 182 -33.41 -29.39 10.11
N MET A 183 -34.09 -28.23 10.14
CA MET A 183 -35.56 -28.17 10.16
C MET A 183 -36.17 -28.70 8.86
N GLU A 184 -35.62 -28.32 7.70
CA GLU A 184 -36.08 -28.81 6.39
C GLU A 184 -35.96 -30.34 6.29
N GLU A 185 -34.82 -30.90 6.73
CA GLU A 185 -34.61 -32.36 6.76
C GLU A 185 -35.62 -33.07 7.68
N ALA A 186 -35.89 -32.51 8.86
CA ALA A 186 -36.87 -33.06 9.80
C ALA A 186 -38.30 -33.02 9.23
N LEU A 187 -38.68 -31.92 8.57
CA LEU A 187 -39.98 -31.78 7.91
C LEU A 187 -40.14 -32.79 6.78
N VAL A 188 -39.15 -32.92 5.90
CA VAL A 188 -39.17 -33.91 4.81
C VAL A 188 -39.30 -35.33 5.36
N LYS A 189 -38.59 -35.65 6.45
CA LYS A 189 -38.67 -36.96 7.11
C LYS A 189 -40.07 -37.22 7.68
N GLN A 190 -40.69 -36.24 8.32
CA GLN A 190 -42.05 -36.36 8.85
C GLN A 190 -43.09 -36.50 7.73
N LEU A 191 -43.03 -35.65 6.71
CA LEU A 191 -43.92 -35.72 5.55
C LEU A 191 -43.83 -37.08 4.84
N SER A 192 -42.62 -37.62 4.71
CA SER A 192 -42.38 -38.94 4.12
C SER A 192 -43.00 -40.06 4.95
N LYS A 193 -42.90 -40.01 6.29
CA LYS A 193 -43.55 -40.96 7.21
C LYS A 193 -45.08 -40.87 7.11
N THR A 194 -45.64 -39.67 7.16
CA THR A 194 -47.09 -39.46 7.04
C THR A 194 -47.62 -39.97 5.71
N HIS A 195 -46.93 -39.65 4.62
CA HIS A 195 -47.28 -40.17 3.29
C HIS A 195 -47.24 -41.70 3.24
N HIS A 196 -46.24 -42.33 3.87
CA HIS A 196 -46.16 -43.79 3.95
C HIS A 196 -47.35 -44.40 4.71
N VAL A 197 -47.71 -43.84 5.87
CA VAL A 197 -48.87 -44.29 6.66
C VAL A 197 -50.16 -44.15 5.86
N LEU A 198 -50.38 -43.01 5.20
CA LEU A 198 -51.57 -42.79 4.36
C LEU A 198 -51.64 -43.78 3.19
N ARG A 199 -50.50 -44.09 2.56
CA ARG A 199 -50.42 -45.08 1.48
C ARG A 199 -50.74 -46.49 1.97
N GLN A 200 -50.26 -46.87 3.16
CA GLN A 200 -50.60 -48.16 3.76
C GLN A 200 -52.10 -48.24 4.11
N ALA A 201 -52.65 -47.20 4.75
CA ALA A 201 -54.07 -47.16 5.09
C ALA A 201 -54.96 -47.29 3.84
N ARG A 202 -54.60 -46.60 2.75
CA ARG A 202 -55.30 -46.74 1.46
C ARG A 202 -55.21 -48.16 0.91
N GLY A 203 -54.02 -48.76 0.90
CA GLY A 203 -53.83 -50.14 0.47
C GLY A 203 -54.67 -51.13 1.26
N ASN A 204 -54.77 -50.96 2.59
CA ASN A 204 -55.61 -51.81 3.44
C ASN A 204 -57.09 -51.73 3.07
N LEU A 205 -57.60 -50.52 2.78
CA LEU A 205 -58.99 -50.32 2.35
C LEU A 205 -59.24 -50.95 0.97
N GLU A 206 -58.30 -50.81 0.03
CA GLU A 206 -58.40 -51.43 -1.30
C GLU A 206 -58.44 -52.96 -1.24
N VAL A 207 -57.74 -53.58 -0.29
CA VAL A 207 -57.74 -55.04 -0.07
C VAL A 207 -59.05 -55.51 0.58
N GLN A 208 -59.53 -54.81 1.61
CA GLN A 208 -60.82 -55.13 2.25
C GLN A 208 -61.99 -55.03 1.28
N ALA A 209 -62.02 -54.00 0.42
CA ALA A 209 -63.05 -53.85 -0.61
C ALA A 209 -63.07 -55.01 -1.61
N LYS A 210 -61.90 -55.59 -1.94
CA LYS A 210 -61.79 -56.76 -2.83
C LYS A 210 -62.26 -58.06 -2.17
N HIS A 211 -61.97 -58.25 -0.88
CA HIS A 211 -62.42 -59.43 -0.15
C HIS A 211 -63.92 -59.41 0.15
N ALA A 212 -64.50 -58.24 0.45
CA ALA A 212 -65.94 -58.08 0.64
C ALA A 212 -66.77 -58.31 -0.65
N GLY A 213 -66.15 -58.17 -1.83
CA GLY A 213 -66.78 -58.46 -3.12
C GLY A 213 -66.82 -59.95 -3.50
N HIS A 214 -66.30 -60.86 -2.67
CA HIS A 214 -66.17 -62.29 -3.00
C HIS A 214 -66.94 -63.25 -2.08
N GLU A 215 -67.79 -62.75 -1.18
CA GLU A 215 -68.79 -63.58 -0.48
C GLU A 215 -70.14 -63.48 -1.20
N VAL A 216 -70.32 -64.28 -2.25
CA VAL A 216 -71.64 -64.63 -2.78
C VAL A 216 -72.10 -65.89 -2.01
N PRO A 217 -73.24 -65.87 -1.29
CA PRO A 217 -73.75 -67.07 -0.64
C PRO A 217 -74.19 -68.08 -1.71
N PRO A 218 -74.01 -69.40 -1.49
CA PRO A 218 -74.47 -70.39 -2.45
C PRO A 218 -75.99 -70.34 -2.56
N SER A 219 -76.47 -70.12 -3.77
CA SER A 219 -77.86 -70.23 -4.17
C SER A 219 -78.38 -71.65 -3.89
N SER A 220 -79.25 -71.79 -2.88
CA SER A 220 -80.05 -73.00 -2.70
C SER A 220 -81.24 -72.95 -3.67
N SER A 221 -81.11 -73.73 -4.75
CA SER A 221 -82.20 -74.17 -5.63
C SER A 221 -83.15 -75.14 -4.91
N GLY A 222 -84.46 -74.95 -5.11
CA GLY A 222 -85.49 -75.98 -4.85
C GLY A 222 -86.88 -75.34 -4.78
N THR A 223 -87.63 -75.30 -5.90
CA THR A 223 -88.80 -76.17 -6.24
C THR A 223 -89.92 -76.18 -5.20
N GLU A 224 -91.10 -75.58 -5.42
CA GLU A 224 -92.23 -75.98 -6.30
C GLU A 224 -93.36 -76.65 -5.49
N GLU A 225 -94.62 -76.27 -5.77
CA GLU A 225 -95.93 -76.81 -5.29
C GLU A 225 -96.27 -76.61 -3.79
N ARG A 226 -97.49 -76.22 -3.37
CA ARG A 226 -98.83 -76.15 -3.97
C ARG A 226 -99.69 -75.15 -3.19
#